data_AF-A0A139P7Q1-F1
#
_entry.id   AF-A0A139P7Q1-F1
#
_cell.length_a   1.000
_cell.length_b   1.000
_cell.length_c   1.000
_cell.angle_alpha   90.00
_cell.angle_beta   90.00
_cell.angle_gamma   90.00
#
_symmetry.space_group_name_H-M   'P 1'
#
loop_
_entity.id
_entity.type
_entity.pdbx_description
1 polymer ?
#
loop_
_entity_poly.entity_id
_entity_poly.type
_entity_poly.pdbx_seq_one_letter_code
_entity_poly.pdbx_strand_id
1 'polypeptide(L)'
;MPIGYADGWTRDMQNFSVLVDGQACPIVGRVSMDQITIRLPKLYPIGTKVTLIGSNGDKEITATQVATYRGTINYEVVCLLSDRIPREYY
;
A
#
# COMPACT_ATOMS: atom_id res chain seq x y z
N MET A 1 -4.54 -9.01 1.32
CA MET A 1 -5.07 -7.76 1.93
C MET A 1 -6.21 -7.25 1.06
N PRO A 2 -7.28 -6.69 1.66
CA PRO A 2 -8.48 -6.25 0.94
C PRO A 2 -8.27 -4.86 0.30
N ILE A 3 -7.30 -4.76 -0.61
CA ILE A 3 -7.05 -3.59 -1.44
C ILE A 3 -6.40 -4.06 -2.74
N GLY A 4 -6.80 -3.48 -3.87
CA GLY A 4 -6.26 -3.81 -5.20
C GLY A 4 -6.31 -2.63 -6.17
N TYR A 5 -6.20 -2.93 -7.45
CA TYR A 5 -6.13 -1.89 -8.48
C TYR A 5 -7.44 -1.12 -8.66
N ALA A 6 -8.59 -1.72 -8.30
CA ALA A 6 -9.86 -1.00 -8.33
C ALA A 6 -9.96 0.06 -7.22
N ASP A 7 -9.18 -0.10 -6.15
CA ASP A 7 -9.12 0.85 -5.05
C ASP A 7 -8.14 2.02 -5.32
N GLY A 8 -7.33 1.91 -6.38
CA GLY A 8 -6.28 2.86 -6.72
C GLY A 8 -4.85 2.35 -6.47
N TRP A 9 -4.70 1.10 -6.04
CA TRP A 9 -3.38 0.48 -5.90
C TRP A 9 -3.01 -0.26 -7.18
N THR A 10 -2.43 0.46 -8.14
CA THR A 10 -2.26 0.01 -9.53
C THR A 10 -1.35 -1.21 -9.69
N ARG A 11 -1.46 -1.90 -10.83
CA ARG A 11 -0.77 -3.19 -11.08
C ARG A 11 0.74 -3.10 -11.19
N ASP A 12 1.25 -1.94 -11.56
CA ASP A 12 2.66 -1.56 -11.56
C ASP A 12 3.27 -1.52 -10.14
N MET A 13 2.45 -1.47 -9.08
CA MET A 13 2.90 -1.54 -7.67
C MET A 13 3.35 -2.95 -7.21
N GLN A 14 3.44 -3.92 -8.12
CA GLN A 14 4.09 -5.20 -7.84
C GLN A 14 5.52 -4.98 -7.33
N ASN A 15 6.02 -5.82 -6.41
CA ASN A 15 7.35 -5.69 -5.78
C ASN A 15 7.59 -4.42 -4.93
N PHE A 16 6.65 -3.48 -4.87
CA PHE A 16 6.72 -2.38 -3.90
C PHE A 16 6.55 -2.93 -2.48
N SER A 17 7.02 -2.18 -1.47
CA SER A 17 6.91 -2.59 -0.07
C SER A 17 5.87 -1.77 0.67
N VAL A 18 5.15 -2.42 1.59
CA VAL A 18 4.24 -1.79 2.56
C VAL A 18 4.82 -1.97 3.96
N LEU A 19 4.32 -1.23 4.96
CA LEU A 19 4.79 -1.36 6.33
C LEU A 19 3.82 -2.19 7.18
N VAL A 20 4.37 -3.17 7.90
CA VAL A 20 3.67 -3.97 8.92
C VAL A 20 4.56 -4.03 10.14
N ASP A 21 4.08 -3.57 11.31
CA ASP A 21 4.84 -3.67 12.58
C ASP A 21 6.26 -3.07 12.48
N GLY A 22 6.40 -1.87 11.91
CA GLY A 22 7.69 -1.20 11.65
C GLY A 22 8.59 -1.87 10.60
N GLN A 23 8.11 -2.89 9.89
CA GLN A 23 8.89 -3.68 8.93
C GLN A 23 8.37 -3.52 7.51
N ALA A 24 9.30 -3.41 6.56
CA ALA A 24 8.99 -3.35 5.14
C ALA A 24 8.68 -4.76 4.63
N CYS A 25 7.45 -4.96 4.17
CA CYS A 25 6.93 -6.22 3.65
C CYS A 25 6.67 -6.06 2.15
N PRO A 26 7.40 -6.78 1.28
CA PRO A 26 7.23 -6.64 -0.16
C PRO A 26 5.91 -7.27 -0.62
N ILE A 27 5.25 -6.61 -1.58
CA ILE A 27 4.14 -7.17 -2.35
C ILE A 27 4.70 -8.29 -3.24
N VAL A 28 4.08 -9.46 -3.16
CA VAL A 28 4.46 -10.65 -3.92
C VAL A 28 3.33 -11.09 -4.85
N GLY A 29 3.70 -11.51 -6.05
CA GLY A 29 2.74 -11.78 -7.11
C GLY A 29 2.18 -10.50 -7.74
N ARG A 30 1.03 -10.63 -8.41
CA ARG A 30 0.37 -9.51 -9.11
C ARG A 30 -0.70 -8.89 -8.22
N VAL A 31 -0.87 -7.58 -8.34
CA VAL A 31 -2.03 -6.88 -7.77
C VAL A 31 -3.30 -7.30 -8.52
N SER A 32 -4.28 -7.79 -7.79
CA SER A 32 -5.60 -8.16 -8.30
C SER A 32 -6.58 -6.98 -8.17
N MET A 33 -7.83 -7.17 -8.61
CA MET A 33 -8.84 -6.11 -8.57
C MET A 33 -9.06 -5.58 -7.16
N ASP A 34 -9.22 -6.51 -6.20
CA ASP A 34 -9.61 -6.20 -4.82
C ASP A 34 -8.57 -6.66 -3.78
N GLN A 35 -7.45 -7.24 -4.24
CA GLN A 35 -6.51 -7.90 -3.34
C GLN A 35 -5.04 -7.78 -3.77
N ILE A 36 -4.18 -7.63 -2.76
CA ILE A 36 -2.72 -7.80 -2.85
C ILE A 36 -2.24 -8.85 -1.84
N THR A 37 -1.13 -9.50 -2.17
CA THR A 37 -0.42 -10.43 -1.28
C THR A 37 0.91 -9.84 -0.89
N ILE A 38 1.27 -9.93 0.39
CA ILE A 38 2.54 -9.42 0.93
C ILE A 38 3.30 -10.53 1.63
N ARG A 39 4.63 -10.52 1.55
CA ARG A 39 5.48 -11.45 2.28
C ARG A 39 5.75 -10.90 3.69
N LEU A 40 5.28 -11.65 4.69
CA LEU A 40 5.47 -11.30 6.10
C LEU A 40 6.74 -11.97 6.67
N PRO A 41 7.47 -11.30 7.58
CA PRO A 41 8.68 -11.85 8.22
C PRO A 41 8.37 -12.92 9.29
N LYS A 42 7.15 -12.92 9.82
CA LYS A 42 6.63 -13.85 10.83
C LYS A 42 5.12 -13.98 10.67
N LEU A 43 4.50 -14.87 11.43
CA LEU A 43 3.04 -14.95 11.52
C LEU A 43 2.50 -13.68 12.23
N TYR A 44 1.41 -13.13 11.69
CA TYR A 44 0.68 -12.02 12.31
C TYR A 44 -0.79 -12.37 12.50
N PRO A 45 -1.46 -11.85 13.55
CA PRO A 45 -2.91 -11.97 13.71
C PRO A 45 -3.66 -11.32 12.54
N ILE A 46 -4.82 -11.89 12.19
CA ILE A 46 -5.76 -11.26 11.26
C ILE A 46 -6.19 -9.88 11.82
N GLY A 47 -6.25 -8.87 10.95
CA GLY A 47 -6.58 -7.51 11.33
C GLY A 47 -5.38 -6.65 11.75
N THR A 48 -4.15 -7.20 11.72
CA THR A 48 -2.93 -6.40 11.92
C THR A 48 -2.89 -5.25 10.92
N LYS A 49 -2.68 -4.02 11.41
CA LYS A 49 -2.64 -2.81 10.61
C LYS A 49 -1.46 -2.85 9.63
N VAL A 50 -1.73 -2.47 8.38
CA VAL A 50 -0.74 -2.33 7.33
C VAL A 50 -0.78 -0.90 6.81
N THR A 51 0.37 -0.26 6.70
CA THR A 51 0.51 1.11 6.19
C THR A 51 1.02 1.06 4.75
N LEU A 52 0.21 1.52 3.80
CA LEU A 52 0.60 1.66 2.39
C LEU A 52 1.24 3.03 2.11
N ILE A 53 0.68 4.09 2.70
CA ILE A 53 1.18 5.46 2.70
C ILE A 53 1.04 6.00 4.13
N GLY A 54 2.09 6.59 4.67
CA GLY A 54 2.19 7.09 6.04
C GLY A 54 3.31 6.42 6.84
N SER A 55 3.32 6.66 8.15
CA SER A 55 4.37 6.20 9.05
C SER A 55 3.94 4.99 9.88
N ASN A 56 4.91 4.14 10.21
CA ASN A 56 4.75 3.00 11.11
C ASN A 56 6.08 2.74 11.84
N GLY A 57 6.16 3.08 13.13
CA GLY A 57 7.41 3.14 13.87
C GLY A 57 8.37 4.19 13.27
N ASP A 58 9.64 3.83 13.11
CA ASP A 58 10.68 4.71 12.55
C ASP A 58 10.73 4.72 11.01
N LYS A 59 9.73 4.11 10.35
CA LYS A 59 9.66 4.03 8.88
C LYS A 59 8.46 4.77 8.35
N GLU A 60 8.62 5.29 7.15
CA GLU A 60 7.59 6.04 6.44
C GLU A 60 7.57 5.65 4.96
N ILE A 61 6.37 5.58 4.40
CA ILE A 61 6.13 5.55 2.96
C ILE A 61 5.34 6.81 2.59
N THR A 62 5.98 7.73 1.89
CA THR A 62 5.36 8.97 1.40
C THR A 62 4.65 8.74 0.06
N ALA A 63 3.66 9.58 -0.25
CA ALA A 63 3.04 9.59 -1.58
C ALA A 63 4.06 9.87 -2.69
N THR A 64 5.11 10.65 -2.40
CA THR A 64 6.22 10.90 -3.32
C THR A 64 7.02 9.64 -3.62
N GLN A 65 7.31 8.80 -2.62
CA GLN A 65 8.00 7.52 -2.85
C GLN A 65 7.17 6.57 -3.72
N VAL A 66 5.85 6.51 -3.49
CA VAL A 66 4.93 5.76 -4.35
C VAL A 66 4.95 6.30 -5.78
N ALA A 67 4.92 7.62 -5.93
CA ALA A 67 4.95 8.28 -7.24
C ALA A 67 6.26 8.01 -7.99
N THR A 68 7.41 8.10 -7.31
CA THR A 68 8.72 7.77 -7.87
C THR A 68 8.76 6.33 -8.35
N TYR A 69 8.20 5.39 -7.58
CA TYR A 69 8.13 3.99 -7.99
C TYR A 69 7.27 3.79 -9.25
N ARG A 70 6.15 4.50 -9.35
CA ARG A 70 5.23 4.45 -10.50
C ARG A 70 5.68 5.27 -11.71
N GLY A 71 6.73 6.09 -11.58
CA GLY A 71 7.14 7.01 -12.62
C GLY A 71 6.15 8.18 -12.85
N THR A 72 5.53 8.67 -11.78
CA THR A 72 4.58 9.79 -11.80
C THR A 72 4.85 10.81 -10.68
N ILE A 73 3.91 11.72 -10.43
CA ILE A 73 3.90 12.72 -9.36
C ILE A 73 2.96 12.32 -8.22
N ASN A 74 3.23 12.84 -7.02
CA ASN A 74 2.46 12.58 -5.80
C ASN A 74 0.96 12.93 -5.93
N TYR A 75 0.60 13.95 -6.71
CA TYR A 75 -0.79 14.31 -6.98
C TYR A 75 -1.58 13.18 -7.65
N GLU A 76 -1.00 12.49 -8.63
CA GLU A 76 -1.68 11.36 -9.28
C GLU A 76 -1.88 10.18 -8.33
N VAL A 77 -0.95 9.95 -7.41
CA VAL A 77 -1.08 8.88 -6.40
C VAL A 77 -2.31 9.10 -5.53
N VAL A 78 -2.48 10.31 -5.00
CA VAL A 78 -3.60 10.60 -4.09
C VAL A 78 -4.93 10.72 -4.83
N CYS A 79 -4.95 11.28 -6.03
CA CYS A 79 -6.17 11.41 -6.85
C CYS A 79 -6.70 10.06 -7.35
N LEU A 80 -5.84 9.06 -7.48
CA LEU A 80 -6.20 7.75 -8.01
C LEU A 80 -6.81 6.82 -6.94
N LEU A 81 -6.77 7.20 -5.66
CA LEU A 81 -7.49 6.51 -4.59
C LEU A 81 -9.00 6.61 -4.83
N SER A 82 -9.60 5.50 -5.21
CA SER A 82 -11.00 5.45 -5.64
C SER A 82 -11.99 5.65 -4.49
N ASP A 83 -13.27 5.88 -4.81
CA ASP A 83 -14.37 6.02 -3.85
C ASP A 83 -14.63 4.77 -2.99
N ARG A 84 -14.06 3.62 -3.35
CA ARG A 84 -14.18 2.36 -2.58
C ARG A 84 -13.47 2.40 -1.22
N ILE A 85 -12.47 3.27 -1.08
CA ILE A 85 -11.73 3.43 0.18
C ILE A 85 -12.54 4.32 1.13
N PRO A 86 -12.94 3.90 2.34
CA PRO A 86 -13.60 4.79 3.27
C PRO A 86 -12.68 5.94 3.70
N ARG A 87 -13.22 7.16 3.80
CA ARG A 87 -12.48 8.34 4.28
C ARG A 87 -12.91 8.62 5.72
N GLU A 88 -11.94 8.60 6.63
CA GLU A 88 -12.11 9.01 8.02
C GLU A 88 -11.41 10.35 8.23
N TYR A 89 -12.12 11.31 8.82
CA TYR A 89 -11.62 12.67 9.06
C TYR A 89 -11.41 12.86 10.57
N TYR A 90 -10.26 13.42 10.94
CA TYR A 90 -9.80 13.61 12.33
C TYR A 90 -9.46 15.08 12.58
#